data_AF-A0A6F9E3A0-F1
#
_entry.id   AF-A0A6F9E3A0-F1
#
_cell.length_a   1.000
_cell.length_b   1.000
_cell.length_c   1.000
_cell.angle_alpha   90.00
_cell.angle_beta   90.00
_cell.angle_gamma   90.00
#
_symmetry.space_group_name_H-M   'P 1'
#
loop_
_entity.id
_entity.type
_entity.pdbx_description
1 polymer ?
#
loop_
_entity_poly.entity_id
_entity_poly.type
_entity_poly.pdbx_seq_one_letter_code
_entity_poly.pdbx_strand_id
1 'polypeptide(L)'
;MTHQERRLVETHTTMGAELLARLNDNMAKIYGYNEALVMAKEIAECHHEHVDGGGYPKGLRGDEIPESARIVAVAPIFRTSKNVETWN
;
A
#
# COMPACT_ATOMS: atom_id res chain seq x y z
N MET A 1 -13.50 15.30 -3.82
CA MET A 1 -12.55 15.21 -2.69
C MET A 1 -11.64 16.42 -2.73
N THR A 2 -11.58 17.19 -1.64
CA THR A 2 -10.67 18.34 -1.47
C THR A 2 -9.22 17.86 -1.31
N HIS A 3 -8.23 18.75 -1.44
CA HIS A 3 -6.82 18.40 -1.20
C HIS A 3 -6.56 17.94 0.24
N GLN A 4 -7.33 18.44 1.23
CA GLN A 4 -7.20 18.01 2.62
C GLN A 4 -7.78 16.61 2.82
N GLU A 5 -8.97 16.35 2.29
CA GLU A 5 -9.58 15.01 2.32
C GLU A 5 -8.70 13.99 1.61
N ARG A 6 -8.08 14.36 0.48
CA ARG A 6 -7.14 13.50 -0.24
C ARG A 6 -5.95 13.10 0.64
N ARG A 7 -5.30 14.08 1.26
CA ARG A 7 -4.17 13.81 2.16
C ARG A 7 -4.57 12.89 3.31
N LEU A 8 -5.77 13.04 3.85
CA LEU A 8 -6.26 12.17 4.92
C LEU A 8 -6.47 10.73 4.45
N VAL A 9 -6.94 10.52 3.21
CA VAL A 9 -7.05 9.17 2.65
C VAL A 9 -5.67 8.58 2.38
N GLU A 10 -4.72 9.36 1.86
CA GLU A 10 -3.38 8.87 1.52
C GLU A 10 -2.60 8.32 2.74
N THR A 11 -2.91 8.76 3.97
CA THR A 11 -2.23 8.28 5.19
C THR A 11 -2.45 6.80 5.50
N HIS A 12 -3.45 6.15 4.93
CA HIS A 12 -3.69 4.72 5.19
C HIS A 12 -2.49 3.85 4.76
N THR A 13 -1.76 4.27 3.73
CA THR A 13 -0.57 3.58 3.23
C THR A 13 0.51 3.50 4.33
N THR A 14 0.85 4.65 4.91
CA THR A 14 1.88 4.76 5.96
C THR A 14 1.40 4.17 7.28
N MET A 15 0.16 4.43 7.69
CA MET A 15 -0.43 3.87 8.91
C MET A 15 -0.50 2.33 8.86
N GLY A 16 -0.92 1.76 7.73
CA GLY A 16 -0.97 0.32 7.52
C GLY A 16 0.42 -0.32 7.56
N ALA A 17 1.39 0.30 6.89
CA ALA A 17 2.78 -0.15 6.92
C ALA A 17 3.38 -0.11 8.34
N GLU A 18 3.10 0.94 9.11
CA GLU A 18 3.56 1.04 10.50
C GLU A 18 2.95 -0.04 11.39
N LEU A 19 1.65 -0.32 11.25
CA LEU A 19 1.01 -1.40 11.98
C LEU A 19 1.65 -2.76 11.67
N LEU A 20 1.92 -3.05 10.39
CA LEU A 20 2.54 -4.30 9.96
C LEU A 20 3.99 -4.41 10.43
N ALA A 21 4.74 -3.32 10.43
CA ALA A 21 6.09 -3.27 11.00
C ALA A 21 6.08 -3.61 12.50
N ARG A 22 5.18 -2.98 13.27
CA ARG A 22 5.04 -3.26 14.71
C ARG A 22 4.62 -4.70 14.99
N LEU A 23 3.73 -5.26 14.16
CA LEU A 23 3.33 -6.65 14.27
C LEU A 23 4.53 -7.58 14.00
N ASN A 24 5.29 -7.32 12.94
CA ASN A 24 6.49 -8.07 12.61
C ASN A 24 7.53 -8.03 13.74
N ASP A 25 7.80 -6.86 14.32
CA ASP A 25 8.75 -6.72 15.44
C ASP A 25 8.33 -7.52 16.68
N ASN A 26 7.03 -7.56 16.97
CA ASN A 26 6.50 -8.33 18.10
C ASN A 26 6.52 -9.83 17.82
N MET A 27 6.14 -10.26 16.62
CA MET A 27 6.14 -11.66 16.23
C MET A 27 7.56 -12.21 16.10
N ALA A 28 8.52 -11.42 15.61
CA ALA A 28 9.91 -11.82 15.45
C ALA A 28 10.57 -12.26 16.76
N LYS A 29 10.16 -11.65 17.89
CA LYS A 29 10.64 -12.01 19.23
C LYS A 29 10.18 -13.40 19.70
N ILE A 30 9.06 -13.89 19.17
CA ILE A 30 8.42 -15.15 19.62
C ILE A 30 8.64 -16.26 18.59
N TYR A 31 8.46 -15.94 17.31
CA TYR A 31 8.39 -16.90 16.21
C TYR A 31 9.53 -16.73 15.18
N GLY A 32 10.37 -15.70 15.32
CA GLY A 32 11.42 -15.39 14.36
C GLY A 32 10.92 -14.61 13.13
N TYR A 33 11.82 -14.40 12.17
CA TYR A 33 11.56 -13.62 10.96
C TYR A 33 10.34 -14.13 10.16
N ASN A 34 9.50 -13.20 9.71
CA ASN A 34 8.31 -13.50 8.91
C ASN A 34 8.34 -12.72 7.58
N GLU A 35 8.71 -13.41 6.50
CA GLU A 35 8.80 -12.84 5.16
C GLU A 35 7.46 -12.27 4.67
N ALA A 36 6.34 -12.92 4.99
CA ALA A 36 5.02 -12.47 4.57
C ALA A 36 4.63 -11.12 5.20
N LEU A 37 5.03 -10.85 6.44
CA LEU A 37 4.78 -9.56 7.08
C LEU A 37 5.68 -8.45 6.52
N VAL A 38 6.91 -8.77 6.13
CA VAL A 38 7.80 -7.83 5.44
C VAL A 38 7.20 -7.44 4.09
N MET A 39 6.78 -8.43 3.30
CA MET A 39 6.13 -8.20 2.01
C MET A 39 4.82 -7.42 2.17
N ALA A 40 3.98 -7.77 3.15
CA ALA A 40 2.74 -7.06 3.41
C ALA A 40 2.97 -5.59 3.74
N LYS A 41 4.02 -5.26 4.53
CA LYS A 41 4.40 -3.88 4.82
C LYS A 41 4.76 -3.13 3.53
N GLU A 42 5.59 -3.72 2.67
CA GLU A 42 6.00 -3.10 1.41
C GLU A 42 4.78 -2.79 0.52
N ILE A 43 3.87 -3.76 0.39
CA ILE A 43 2.63 -3.60 -0.37
C ILE A 43 1.78 -2.49 0.25
N ALA A 44 1.53 -2.52 1.55
CA ALA A 44 0.71 -1.52 2.23
C ALA A 44 1.27 -0.10 2.03
N GLU A 45 2.59 0.05 2.10
CA GLU A 45 3.27 1.33 1.95
C GLU A 45 3.28 1.84 0.51
N CYS A 46 3.42 0.96 -0.49
CA CYS A 46 3.78 1.36 -1.85
C CYS A 46 2.74 0.98 -2.94
N HIS A 47 1.60 0.37 -2.61
CA HIS A 47 0.62 -0.07 -3.63
C HIS A 47 -0.06 1.08 -4.40
N HIS A 48 0.12 2.33 -3.96
CA HIS A 48 -0.32 3.54 -4.65
C HIS A 48 0.83 4.33 -5.31
N GLU A 49 2.04 3.78 -5.31
CA GLU A 49 3.14 4.31 -6.11
C GLU A 49 2.90 4.04 -7.59
N HIS A 50 3.29 4.99 -8.44
CA HIS A 50 3.18 4.87 -9.89
C HIS A 50 4.57 4.79 -10.49
N VAL A 51 4.76 3.94 -11.50
CA VAL A 51 6.06 3.73 -12.15
C VAL A 51 6.67 5.01 -12.73
N ASP A 52 5.84 6.01 -13.04
CA ASP A 52 6.24 7.33 -13.54
C ASP A 52 6.61 8.36 -12.44
N GLY A 53 6.48 7.98 -11.16
CA GLY A 53 6.71 8.83 -9.99
C GLY A 53 5.55 9.73 -9.58
N GLY A 54 4.38 9.63 -10.25
CA GLY A 54 3.19 10.41 -9.92
C GLY A 54 2.36 9.86 -8.75
N GLY A 55 2.83 8.78 -8.12
CA GLY A 55 2.15 8.12 -7.00
C GLY A 55 2.50 8.70 -5.63
N TYR A 56 2.06 8.00 -4.59
CA TYR A 56 2.26 8.38 -3.19
C TYR A 56 2.49 7.11 -2.35
N PRO A 57 3.05 7.21 -1.14
CA PRO A 57 3.41 8.41 -0.37
C PRO A 57 4.80 9.00 -0.65
N LYS A 58 5.71 8.25 -1.30
CA LYS A 58 7.12 8.61 -1.47
C LYS A 58 7.45 9.15 -2.86
N GLY A 59 6.61 8.87 -3.88
CA GLY A 59 6.85 9.32 -5.26
C GLY A 59 7.99 8.54 -5.92
N LEU A 60 8.06 7.23 -5.63
CA LEU A 60 9.09 6.32 -6.13
C LEU A 60 8.94 6.09 -7.63
N ARG A 61 10.04 5.83 -8.34
CA ARG A 61 10.03 5.63 -9.80
C ARG A 61 10.57 4.25 -10.17
N GLY A 62 9.92 3.60 -11.13
CA GLY A 62 10.37 2.32 -11.70
C GLY A 62 10.77 1.29 -10.64
N ASP A 63 12.06 0.94 -10.63
CA ASP A 63 12.61 -0.11 -9.77
C ASP A 63 12.76 0.28 -8.29
N GLU A 64 12.57 1.55 -7.94
CA GLU A 64 12.53 2.00 -6.55
C GLU A 64 11.27 1.49 -5.82
N ILE A 65 10.19 1.20 -6.56
CA ILE A 65 8.96 0.63 -6.01
C ILE A 65 9.20 -0.87 -5.76
N PRO A 66 8.93 -1.41 -4.56
CA PRO A 66 9.08 -2.85 -4.30
C PRO A 66 8.34 -3.71 -5.32
N GLU A 67 8.96 -4.82 -5.75
CA GLU A 67 8.36 -5.72 -6.75
C GLU A 67 6.97 -6.22 -6.31
N SER A 68 6.84 -6.59 -5.03
CA SER A 68 5.59 -6.98 -4.38
C SER A 68 4.49 -5.93 -4.57
N ALA A 69 4.82 -4.65 -4.39
CA ALA A 69 3.90 -3.54 -4.58
C ALA A 69 3.58 -3.27 -6.06
N ARG A 70 4.54 -3.41 -6.98
CA ARG A 70 4.28 -3.28 -8.43
C ARG A 70 3.34 -4.37 -8.93
N ILE A 71 3.50 -5.60 -8.46
CA ILE A 71 2.60 -6.72 -8.80
C ILE A 71 1.18 -6.42 -8.30
N VAL A 72 1.05 -5.98 -7.04
CA VAL A 72 -0.25 -5.65 -6.46
C VAL A 72 -0.87 -4.42 -7.10
N ALA A 73 -0.11 -3.40 -7.51
CA ALA A 73 -0.63 -2.20 -8.15
C ALA A 73 -1.32 -2.48 -9.50
N VAL A 74 -1.00 -3.60 -10.16
CA VAL A 74 -1.66 -4.06 -11.39
C VAL A 74 -2.97 -4.84 -11.09
N ALA A 75 -3.09 -5.46 -9.91
CA ALA A 75 -4.25 -6.27 -9.52
C ALA A 75 -5.60 -5.50 -9.45
N PRO A 76 -5.69 -4.20 -9.07
CA PRO A 76 -6.93 -3.41 -9.08
C PRO A 76 -7.64 -3.34 -10.44
N ILE A 77 -6.92 -3.52 -11.55
CA ILE A 77 -7.50 -3.60 -12.91
C ILE A 77 -8.48 -4.79 -13.00
N PHE A 78 -8.26 -5.85 -12.20
CA PHE A 78 -9.13 -7.01 -12.13
C PHE A 78 -10.23 -6.91 -11.06
N ARG A 79 -10.22 -5.88 -10.20
CA ARG A 79 -11.21 -5.72 -9.11
C ARG A 79 -11.54 -4.26 -8.83
N THR A 80 -12.07 -3.55 -9.84
CA THR A 80 -12.94 -2.37 -9.66
C THR A 80 -14.18 -2.38 -10.57
N SER A 81 -14.58 -3.55 -11.08
CA SER A 81 -15.96 -3.79 -11.49
C SER A 81 -16.62 -4.73 -10.47
N LYS A 82 -17.44 -4.19 -9.56
CA LYS A 82 -18.72 -4.76 -9.03
C LYS A 82 -19.46 -3.67 -8.20
N ASN A 83 -20.25 -2.89 -8.95
CA ASN A 83 -21.42 -2.03 -8.69
C ASN A 83 -22.01 -1.89 -7.27
N VAL A 84 -22.46 -0.67 -6.92
CA VAL A 84 -23.91 -0.34 -6.78
C VAL A 84 -24.17 1.15 -7.08
N GLU A 85 -25.18 1.41 -7.91
CA GLU A 85 -25.91 2.68 -8.07
C GLU A 85 -26.32 3.22 -6.68
N THR A 86 -26.27 4.52 -6.35
CA THR A 86 -27.22 5.54 -6.80
C THR A 86 -26.61 6.95 -6.71
N TRP A 87 -26.59 7.68 -7.81
CA TRP A 87 -26.57 9.14 -7.81
C TRP A 87 -27.96 9.62 -8.26
N ASN A 88 -28.82 9.91 -7.30
CA ASN A 88 -29.94 10.84 -7.46
C ASN A 88 -29.66 12.05 -6.56
#